data_AF-A0A7X9C4S4-F1
#
_entry.id   AF-A0A7X9C4S4-F1
#
_cell.length_a   1.000
_cell.length_b   1.000
_cell.length_c   1.000
_cell.angle_alpha   90.00
_cell.angle_beta   90.00
_cell.angle_gamma   90.00
#
_symmetry.space_group_name_H-M   'P 1'
#
loop_
_entity.id
_entity.type
_entity.pdbx_description
1 polymer ?
#
loop_
_entity_poly.entity_id
_entity_poly.type
_entity_poly.pdbx_seq_one_letter_code
_entity_poly.pdbx_strand_id
1 'polypeptide(L)' 'MTTNTKPKGRYKWTKERVDTLIKLYKENHAIKVIAEKMGTTTNSASGKIKRLKQAGEL' A
#
# COMPACT_ATOMS: atom_id res chain seq x y z
N MET A 1 -13.19 14.68 -7.15
CA MET A 1 -12.12 13.66 -7.28
C MET A 1 -10.93 14.14 -6.50
N THR A 2 -10.63 13.57 -5.33
CA THR A 2 -9.62 14.13 -4.40
C THR A 2 -8.22 13.60 -4.71
N THR A 3 -7.45 14.33 -5.51
CA THR A 3 -5.99 14.14 -5.56
C THR A 3 -5.33 15.18 -4.64
N ASN A 4 -5.31 14.90 -3.33
CA ASN A 4 -4.49 15.68 -2.41
C ASN A 4 -3.03 15.22 -2.55
N THR A 5 -2.28 15.89 -3.42
CA THR A 5 -0.90 15.59 -3.79
C THR A 5 0.06 15.90 -2.63
N LYS A 6 0.27 14.92 -1.74
CA LYS A 6 1.42 14.91 -0.81
C LYS A 6 2.74 14.77 -1.61
N PRO A 7 3.86 15.31 -1.09
CA PRO A 7 5.01 15.74 -1.88
C PRO A 7 5.74 14.60 -2.61
N LYS A 8 6.39 14.96 -3.72
CA LYS A 8 7.04 14.11 -4.74
C LYS A 8 8.28 13.32 -4.26
N GLY A 9 8.24 12.71 -3.08
CA GLY A 9 9.21 11.69 -2.68
C GLY A 9 8.79 10.33 -3.23
N ARG A 10 9.69 9.60 -3.91
CA ARG A 10 9.40 8.24 -4.38
C ARG A 10 9.10 7.37 -3.17
N TYR A 11 7.85 6.91 -3.02
CA TYR A 11 7.47 6.05 -1.90
C TYR A 11 8.31 4.76 -1.91
N LYS A 12 9.16 4.58 -0.90
CA LYS A 12 10.03 3.40 -0.78
C LYS A 12 9.27 2.27 -0.11
N TRP A 13 9.20 1.12 -0.78
CA TRP A 13 8.70 -0.12 -0.20
C TRP A 13 9.84 -0.85 0.52
N THR A 14 10.00 -0.58 1.82
CA THR A 14 10.89 -1.36 2.70
C THR A 14 10.20 -2.64 3.17
N LYS A 15 10.96 -3.60 3.71
CA LYS A 15 10.42 -4.85 4.26
C LYS A 15 9.36 -4.57 5.33
N GLU A 16 9.61 -3.63 6.24
CA GLU A 16 8.67 -3.23 7.30
C GLU A 16 7.35 -2.68 6.74
N ARG A 17 7.42 -1.89 5.67
CA ARG A 17 6.25 -1.33 4.99
C ARG A 17 5.45 -2.40 4.25
N VAL A 18 6.14 -3.39 3.68
CA VAL A 18 5.49 -4.54 3.05
C VAL A 18 4.80 -5.41 4.09
N ASP A 19 5.46 -5.68 5.22
CA ASP A 19 4.86 -6.42 6.33
C ASP A 19 3.60 -5.72 6.86
N THR A 20 3.69 -4.39 7.07
CA THR A 20 2.54 -3.57 7.48
C THR A 20 1.41 -3.63 6.45
N LEU A 21 1.72 -3.55 5.15
CA LEU A 21 0.73 -3.66 4.06
C LEU A 21 0.03 -5.03 4.08
N ILE A 22 0.79 -6.12 4.26
CA ILE A 22 0.26 -7.49 4.34
C ILE A 22 -0.63 -7.64 5.57
N LYS A 23 -0.18 -7.16 6.74
CA LYS A 23 -0.96 -7.20 7.98
C LYS A 23 -2.30 -6.49 7.82
N LEU A 24 -2.28 -5.23 7.38
CA LEU A 24 -3.51 -4.45 7.19
C LEU A 24 -4.45 -5.07 6.15
N TYR A 25 -3.89 -5.68 5.10
CA TYR A 25 -4.69 -6.39 4.10
C TYR A 25 -5.34 -7.67 4.68
N LYS A 26 -4.60 -8.44 5.49
CA LYS A 26 -5.14 -9.62 6.20
C LYS A 26 -6.19 -9.25 7.24
N GLU A 27 -6.10 -8.07 7.83
CA GLU A 27 -7.15 -7.47 8.70
C GLU A 27 -8.38 -6.98 7.91
N ASN A 28 -8.46 -7.26 6.61
CA ASN A 28 -9.58 -6.94 5.73
C ASN A 28 -9.82 -5.42 5.58
N HIS A 29 -8.80 -4.59 5.81
CA HIS A 29 -8.91 -3.16 5.56
C HIS A 29 -9.00 -2.86 4.06
N ALA A 30 -9.84 -1.90 3.70
CA ALA A 30 -9.92 -1.40 2.33
C ALA A 30 -8.60 -0.74 1.91
N ILE A 31 -8.17 -0.95 0.66
CA ILE A 31 -6.91 -0.42 0.09
C ILE A 31 -6.81 1.11 0.27
N LYS A 32 -7.93 1.83 0.22
CA LYS A 32 -7.99 3.27 0.49
C LYS A 32 -7.48 3.60 1.90
N VAL A 33 -8.03 2.93 2.91
CA VAL A 33 -7.63 3.11 4.31
C VAL A 33 -6.17 2.72 4.51
N ILE A 34 -5.71 1.65 3.87
CA ILE A 34 -4.31 1.22 3.93
C ILE A 34 -3.39 2.29 3.35
N ALA A 35 -3.73 2.84 2.19
CA ALA A 35 -2.95 3.88 1.53
C ALA A 35 -2.85 5.15 2.39
N GLU A 36 -3.98 5.56 3.01
CA GLU A 36 -4.03 6.70 3.94
C GLU A 36 -3.17 6.46 5.18
N LYS A 37 -3.30 5.29 5.83
CA LYS A 37 -2.48 4.88 6.99
C LYS A 37 -0.99 4.84 6.66
N MET A 38 -0.64 4.36 5.47
CA MET A 38 0.75 4.19 5.03
C MET A 38 1.38 5.43 4.39
N GLY A 39 0.61 6.51 4.19
CA GLY A 39 1.08 7.72 3.52
C GLY A 39 1.47 7.49 2.05
N THR A 40 0.76 6.61 1.35
CA THR A 40 0.96 6.31 -0.08
C THR A 40 -0.32 6.53 -0.87
N THR A 41 -0.27 6.31 -2.20
CA THR A 41 -1.47 6.36 -3.04
C THR A 41 -2.15 4.99 -3.13
N THR A 42 -3.46 4.98 -3.35
CA THR A 42 -4.24 3.75 -3.56
C THR A 42 -3.69 2.91 -4.70
N ASN A 43 -3.28 3.55 -5.81
CA ASN A 43 -2.67 2.87 -6.94
C ASN A 43 -1.33 2.21 -6.58
N SER A 44 -0.49 2.87 -5.78
CA SER A 44 0.78 2.31 -5.31
C SER A 44 0.55 1.09 -4.42
N ALA A 45 -0.36 1.21 -3.44
CA ALA A 45 -0.72 0.12 -2.54
C ALA A 45 -1.33 -1.08 -3.31
N SER A 46 -2.29 -0.81 -4.19
CA SER A 46 -2.94 -1.82 -5.04
C SER A 46 -1.93 -2.54 -5.94
N GLY A 47 -1.05 -1.78 -6.62
CA GLY A 47 -0.01 -2.34 -7.47
C GLY A 47 0.99 -3.21 -6.68
N LYS A 48 1.32 -2.82 -5.44
CA LYS A 48 2.18 -3.62 -4.57
C LYS A 48 1.49 -4.91 -4.11
N ILE A 49 0.22 -4.84 -3.69
CA ILE A 49 -0.60 -6.01 -3.33
C ILE A 49 -0.66 -7.01 -4.49
N LYS A 50 -0.94 -6.54 -5.71
CA LYS A 50 -0.99 -7.40 -6.91
C LYS A 50 0.32 -8.17 -7.11
N ARG A 51 1.47 -7.50 -6.95
CA ARG A 51 2.79 -8.12 -7.06
C ARG A 51 3.05 -9.14 -5.94
N LEU A 52 2.61 -8.86 -4.71
CA LEU A 52 2.76 -9.80 -3.59
C LEU A 52 1.93 -11.08 -3.80
N LYS A 53 0.69 -10.96 -4.30
CA LYS A 53 -0.13 -12.12 -4.68
C LYS A 53 0.53 -12.96 -5.77
N GLN A 54 1.08 -12.31 -6.79
CA GLN A 54 1.80 -13.00 -7.87
C GLN A 54 3.07 -13.70 -7.39
N ALA A 55 3.71 -13.17 -6.35
CA ALA A 55 4.89 -13.76 -5.73
C ALA A 55 4.57 -14.85 -4.69
N GLY A 56 3.29 -15.06 -4.35
CA GLY A 56 2.88 -16.00 -3.29
C GLY A 56 3.18 -15.52 -1.86
N GLU A 57 3.50 -14.23 -1.69
CA GLU A 57 3.75 -13.62 -0.37
C GLU A 57 2.47 -13.07 0.30
N LEU A 58 1.34 -13.16 -0.40
CA LEU A 58 0.01 -12.77 0.07
C LEU A 58 -1.06 -13.72 -0.47
#